data_AF-A0A6A2XTZ9-F1
#
_entry.id   AF-A0A6A2XTZ9-F1
#
_cell.length_a   1.000
_cell.length_b   1.000
_cell.length_c   1.000
_cell.angle_alpha   90.00
_cell.angle_beta   90.00
_cell.angle_gamma   90.00
#
_symmetry.space_group_name_H-M   'P 1'
#
loop_
_entity.id
_entity.type
_entity.pdbx_description
1 polymer ?
#
loop_
_entity_poly.entity_id
_entity_poly.type
_entity_poly.pdbx_seq_one_letter_code
_entity_poly.pdbx_strand_id
1 'polypeptide(L)'
;MLSVVMDPQQALQWVRTHVQPYFPATKITEISVGNEVFTDADTSLVGYLVPAMVSIHAGSFKSEVSGIMSEYLRFLARTGSPFWINAYPYFAYKGAPDNVSLDYVLFNKNPGMVDPYTKLHYDNMLYAQVDAVVYAMTSLGYGGIEVRVAETGWPSKGTPMK
;
A
#
# COMPACT_ATOMS: atom_id res chain seq x y z
N MET A 1 -20.26 -5.88 1.14
CA MET A 1 -19.38 -6.94 0.58
C MET A 1 -18.72 -7.73 1.69
N LEU A 2 -17.91 -7.11 2.56
CA LEU A 2 -17.23 -7.79 3.68
C LEU A 2 -18.17 -8.60 4.57
N SER A 3 -19.32 -8.03 4.97
CA SER A 3 -20.33 -8.72 5.78
C SER A 3 -21.02 -9.90 5.10
N VAL A 4 -21.01 -9.96 3.76
CA VAL A 4 -21.67 -11.03 2.97
C VAL A 4 -20.72 -12.21 2.77
N VAL A 5 -19.41 -11.97 2.67
CA VAL A 5 -18.42 -13.03 2.41
C VAL A 5 -17.90 -13.71 3.67
N MET A 6 -18.39 -13.34 4.86
CA MET A 6 -18.09 -14.04 6.12
C MET A 6 -18.76 -15.42 6.21
N ASP A 7 -19.88 -15.61 5.51
CA ASP A 7 -20.58 -16.88 5.41
C ASP A 7 -20.11 -17.63 4.15
N PRO A 8 -19.56 -18.85 4.27
CA PRO A 8 -19.05 -19.62 3.13
C PRO A 8 -20.09 -19.85 2.01
N GLN A 9 -21.37 -20.02 2.36
CA GLN A 9 -22.44 -20.22 1.37
C GLN A 9 -22.72 -18.91 0.62
N GLN A 10 -22.75 -17.79 1.34
CA GLN A 10 -22.95 -16.48 0.73
C GLN A 10 -21.74 -16.04 -0.11
N ALA A 11 -20.52 -16.36 0.33
CA ALA A 11 -19.30 -16.16 -0.45
C ALA A 11 -19.32 -16.97 -1.76
N LEU A 12 -19.69 -18.25 -1.69
CA LEU A 12 -19.85 -19.09 -2.88
C LEU A 12 -20.93 -18.55 -3.82
N GLN A 13 -22.07 -18.11 -3.27
CA GLN A 13 -23.12 -17.51 -4.07
C GLN A 13 -22.66 -16.21 -4.74
N TRP A 14 -21.86 -15.40 -4.03
CA TRP A 14 -21.29 -14.19 -4.61
C TRP A 14 -20.39 -14.51 -5.81
N VAL A 15 -19.51 -15.52 -5.70
CA VAL A 15 -18.64 -15.98 -6.80
C VAL A 15 -19.46 -16.49 -7.99
N ARG A 16 -20.49 -17.31 -7.74
CA ARG A 16 -21.37 -17.84 -8.80
C ARG A 16 -22.12 -16.74 -9.57
N THR A 17 -22.48 -15.65 -8.90
CA THR A 17 -23.23 -14.56 -9.51
C THR A 17 -22.33 -13.53 -10.18
N HIS A 18 -21.14 -13.25 -9.63
CA HIS A 18 -20.33 -12.09 -10.05
C HIS A 18 -19.01 -12.46 -10.76
N VAL A 19 -18.57 -13.71 -10.66
CA VAL A 19 -17.31 -14.17 -11.25
C VAL A 19 -17.57 -15.21 -12.34
N GLN A 20 -18.29 -16.28 -11.97
CA GLN A 20 -18.52 -17.43 -12.86
C GLN A 20 -19.14 -17.06 -14.23
N PRO A 21 -20.11 -16.13 -14.36
CA PRO A 21 -20.74 -15.84 -15.65
C PRO A 21 -19.78 -15.16 -16.64
N TYR A 22 -18.71 -14.54 -16.15
CA TYR A 22 -17.75 -13.80 -16.96
C TYR A 22 -16.48 -14.59 -17.23
N PHE A 23 -16.22 -15.68 -16.49
CA PHE A 23 -15.07 -16.54 -16.69
C PHE A 23 -15.39 -17.66 -17.71
N PRO A 24 -14.49 -17.99 -18.66
CA PRO A 24 -13.15 -17.44 -18.87
C PRO A 24 -13.08 -16.25 -19.85
N ALA A 25 -14.22 -15.74 -20.33
CA ALA A 25 -14.24 -14.64 -21.32
C ALA A 25 -13.53 -13.36 -20.80
N THR A 26 -13.62 -13.10 -19.50
CA THR A 26 -12.87 -12.09 -18.76
C THR A 26 -11.73 -12.75 -18.00
N LYS A 27 -10.50 -12.26 -18.20
CA LYS A 27 -9.31 -12.71 -17.47
C LYS A 27 -9.27 -12.08 -16.07
N ILE A 28 -9.97 -12.69 -15.12
CA ILE A 28 -9.95 -12.31 -13.72
C ILE A 28 -8.69 -12.91 -13.08
N THR A 29 -7.78 -12.08 -12.59
CA THR A 29 -6.50 -12.51 -11.99
C THR A 29 -6.54 -12.53 -10.45
N GLU A 30 -7.24 -11.58 -9.83
CA GLU A 30 -7.38 -11.48 -8.37
C GLU A 30 -8.74 -10.91 -7.96
N ILE A 31 -9.13 -11.13 -6.70
CA ILE A 31 -10.29 -10.52 -6.04
C ILE A 31 -9.79 -9.88 -4.73
N SER A 32 -9.80 -8.55 -4.67
CA SER A 32 -9.48 -7.81 -3.44
C SER A 32 -10.71 -7.73 -2.54
N VAL A 33 -10.62 -8.32 -1.34
CA VAL A 33 -11.72 -8.36 -0.38
C VAL A 33 -11.62 -7.18 0.59
N GLY A 34 -12.20 -6.05 0.18
CA GLY A 34 -12.12 -4.77 0.91
C GLY A 34 -11.15 -3.78 0.25
N ASN A 35 -11.38 -2.48 0.48
CA ASN A 35 -10.50 -1.39 0.05
C ASN A 35 -10.23 -0.47 1.25
N GLU A 36 -8.97 -0.15 1.51
CA GLU A 36 -8.54 0.82 2.54
C GLU A 36 -9.15 0.62 3.94
N VAL A 37 -9.39 -0.64 4.33
CA VAL A 37 -10.14 -1.00 5.57
C VAL A 37 -9.46 -0.50 6.85
N PHE A 38 -8.15 -0.23 6.81
CA PHE A 38 -7.33 0.18 7.97
C PHE A 38 -6.91 1.67 7.96
N THR A 39 -7.54 2.52 7.16
CA THR A 39 -7.18 3.95 7.12
C THR A 39 -7.91 4.74 8.22
N ASP A 40 -7.15 5.38 9.11
CA ASP A 40 -7.67 6.53 9.88
C ASP A 40 -7.67 7.76 8.96
N ALA A 41 -8.75 8.54 8.96
CA ALA A 41 -8.86 9.79 8.20
C ALA A 41 -7.95 10.93 8.73
N ASP A 42 -6.87 10.59 9.44
CA ASP A 42 -6.00 11.53 10.14
C ASP A 42 -4.92 12.09 9.21
N THR A 43 -5.12 13.33 8.79
CA THR A 43 -4.19 14.10 7.95
C THR A 43 -2.93 14.53 8.70
N SER A 44 -2.87 14.39 10.03
CA SER A 44 -1.67 14.68 10.82
C SER A 44 -0.49 13.77 10.46
N LEU A 45 -0.78 12.58 9.91
CA LEU A 45 0.22 11.58 9.52
C LEU A 45 1.09 12.04 8.36
N VAL A 46 0.64 13.02 7.57
CA VAL A 46 1.39 13.49 6.40
C VAL A 46 2.71 14.18 6.78
N GLY A 47 2.76 14.84 7.94
CA GLY A 47 4.00 15.46 8.45
C GLY A 47 5.08 14.44 8.84
N TYR A 48 4.70 13.19 9.14
CA TYR A 48 5.63 12.13 9.50
C TYR A 48 6.13 11.32 8.30
N LEU A 49 5.52 11.50 7.11
CA LEU A 49 5.91 10.76 5.90
C LEU A 49 7.36 11.00 5.54
N VAL A 50 7.84 12.25 5.53
CA VAL A 50 9.24 12.55 5.18
C VAL A 50 10.23 11.91 6.18
N PRO A 51 10.08 12.09 7.52
CA PRO A 51 10.91 11.36 8.48
C PRO A 51 10.84 9.84 8.38
N ALA A 52 9.65 9.27 8.15
CA ALA A 52 9.45 7.83 8.00
C ALA A 52 10.13 7.30 6.73
N MET A 53 10.11 8.07 5.65
CA MET A 53 10.85 7.75 4.44
C MET A 53 12.36 7.78 4.71
N VAL A 54 12.90 8.72 5.47
CA VAL A 54 14.33 8.68 5.83
C VAL A 54 14.71 7.41 6.63
N SER A 55 13.73 6.72 7.21
CA SER A 55 13.90 5.46 7.96
C SER A 55 13.05 4.32 7.38
N ILE A 56 13.11 4.07 6.06
CA ILE A 56 12.31 3.03 5.38
C ILE A 56 12.46 1.67 6.06
N HIS A 57 13.69 1.34 6.47
CA HIS A 57 13.99 0.10 7.20
C HIS A 57 13.21 -0.07 8.51
N ALA A 58 12.73 1.02 9.10
CA ALA A 58 11.94 1.04 10.33
C ALA A 58 10.42 0.96 10.06
N GLY A 59 10.02 0.67 8.81
CA GLY A 59 8.63 0.44 8.45
C GLY A 59 7.97 -0.55 9.41
N SER A 60 6.84 -0.17 9.99
CA SER A 60 6.06 -1.00 10.90
C SER A 60 4.58 -0.64 10.78
N PHE A 61 3.70 -1.63 10.92
CA PHE A 61 2.28 -1.35 11.09
C PHE A 61 2.03 -0.67 12.44
N LYS A 62 1.06 0.24 12.49
CA LYS A 62 0.62 0.85 13.76
C LYS A 62 0.29 -0.26 14.77
N SER A 63 0.66 -0.07 16.03
CA SER A 63 0.49 -1.06 17.09
C SER A 63 -0.95 -1.57 17.22
N GLU A 64 -1.92 -0.68 17.00
CA GLU A 64 -3.35 -0.93 17.09
C GLU A 64 -3.85 -1.92 16.03
N VAL A 65 -3.20 -1.95 14.85
CA VAL A 65 -3.58 -2.85 13.75
C VAL A 65 -2.59 -4.01 13.56
N SER A 66 -1.45 -3.99 14.24
CA SER A 66 -0.41 -5.01 14.09
C SER A 66 -0.91 -6.44 14.35
N GLY A 67 -1.79 -6.62 15.35
CA GLY A 67 -2.41 -7.91 15.66
C GLY A 67 -3.25 -8.47 14.50
N ILE A 68 -4.22 -7.69 14.02
CA ILE A 68 -5.08 -8.09 12.90
C ILE A 68 -4.30 -8.20 11.59
N MET A 69 -3.27 -7.36 11.40
CA MET A 69 -2.39 -7.42 10.24
C MET A 69 -1.58 -8.73 10.22
N SER A 70 -1.08 -9.19 11.37
CA SER A 70 -0.38 -10.47 11.47
C SER A 70 -1.28 -11.65 11.06
N GLU A 71 -2.57 -11.63 11.44
CA GLU A 71 -3.54 -12.65 11.02
C GLU A 71 -3.81 -12.60 9.51
N TYR A 72 -3.94 -11.40 8.94
CA TYR A 72 -4.13 -11.21 7.51
C TYR A 72 -2.92 -11.65 6.69
N LEU A 73 -1.70 -11.25 7.09
CA LEU A 73 -0.46 -11.67 6.43
C LEU A 73 -0.26 -13.19 6.52
N ARG A 74 -0.64 -13.82 7.65
CA ARG A 74 -0.64 -15.28 7.77
C ARG A 74 -1.55 -15.94 6.75
N PHE A 75 -2.73 -15.37 6.51
CA PHE A 75 -3.65 -15.88 5.51
C PHE A 75 -3.05 -15.78 4.10
N LEU A 76 -2.53 -14.60 3.73
CA LEU A 76 -1.90 -14.37 2.44
C LEU A 76 -0.69 -15.31 2.19
N ALA A 77 0.15 -15.50 3.21
CA ALA A 77 1.28 -16.43 3.13
C ALA A 77 0.83 -17.88 2.89
N ARG A 78 -0.30 -18.31 3.49
CA ARG A 78 -0.85 -19.66 3.30
C ARG A 78 -1.49 -19.86 1.93
N THR A 79 -2.04 -18.80 1.33
CA THR A 79 -2.69 -18.87 0.02
C THR A 79 -1.77 -18.54 -1.15
N GLY A 80 -0.58 -17.99 -0.87
CA GLY A 80 0.32 -17.47 -1.90
C GLY A 80 -0.21 -16.20 -2.57
N SER A 81 -1.11 -15.47 -1.89
CA SER A 81 -1.70 -14.24 -2.41
C SER A 81 -0.82 -13.03 -2.10
N PRO A 82 -0.74 -12.04 -3.02
CA PRO A 82 0.02 -10.82 -2.76
C PRO A 82 -0.70 -9.89 -1.77
N PHE A 83 0.07 -8.99 -1.15
CA PHE A 83 -0.43 -7.86 -0.37
C PHE A 83 -0.60 -6.64 -1.28
N TRP A 84 -1.84 -6.21 -1.47
CA TRP A 84 -2.16 -5.06 -2.33
C TRP A 84 -2.12 -3.75 -1.56
N ILE A 85 -1.48 -2.73 -2.13
CA ILE A 85 -1.39 -1.38 -1.56
C ILE A 85 -1.86 -0.30 -2.53
N ASN A 86 -2.41 0.76 -1.96
CA ASN A 86 -2.60 2.02 -2.66
C ASN A 86 -1.45 2.96 -2.26
N ALA A 87 -0.63 3.35 -3.22
CA ALA A 87 0.59 4.13 -2.98
C ALA A 87 0.57 5.42 -3.79
N TYR A 88 0.45 6.55 -3.08
CA TYR A 88 0.28 7.87 -3.69
C TYR A 88 1.37 8.85 -3.22
N PRO A 89 2.48 8.98 -3.97
CA PRO A 89 3.47 10.04 -3.73
C PRO A 89 2.87 11.45 -3.73
N TYR A 90 1.78 11.67 -4.48
CA TYR A 90 1.03 12.92 -4.53
C TYR A 90 0.61 13.43 -3.14
N PHE A 91 0.09 12.57 -2.25
CA PHE A 91 -0.38 13.03 -0.94
C PHE A 91 0.75 13.48 -0.03
N ALA A 92 1.93 12.83 -0.13
CA ALA A 92 3.13 13.25 0.59
C ALA A 92 3.58 14.64 0.13
N TYR A 93 3.68 14.84 -1.19
CA TYR A 93 4.02 16.16 -1.76
C TYR A 93 3.01 17.23 -1.37
N LYS A 94 1.71 16.94 -1.48
CA LYS A 94 0.65 17.90 -1.15
C LYS A 94 0.71 18.38 0.30
N GLY A 95 1.01 17.51 1.26
CA GLY A 95 1.02 17.90 2.67
C GLY A 95 2.34 18.49 3.16
N ALA A 96 3.44 18.33 2.42
CA ALA A 96 4.73 18.93 2.78
C ALA A 96 5.53 19.37 1.53
N PRO A 97 5.00 20.28 0.69
CA PRO A 97 5.62 20.64 -0.59
C PRO A 97 7.00 21.32 -0.44
N ASP A 98 7.25 21.97 0.70
CA ASP A 98 8.55 22.59 1.00
C ASP A 98 9.63 21.56 1.39
N ASN A 99 9.22 20.36 1.80
CA ASN A 99 10.11 19.30 2.29
C ASN A 99 10.19 18.09 1.35
N VAL A 100 9.16 17.89 0.52
CA VAL A 100 9.09 16.82 -0.47
C VAL A 100 9.39 17.41 -1.84
N SER A 101 10.51 17.00 -2.45
CA SER A 101 10.84 17.41 -3.80
C SER A 101 9.79 16.93 -4.80
N LEU A 102 9.32 17.85 -5.67
CA LEU A 102 8.44 17.51 -6.78
C LEU A 102 9.11 16.51 -7.74
N ASP A 103 10.41 16.66 -7.99
CA ASP A 103 11.15 15.77 -8.88
C ASP A 103 11.22 14.33 -8.34
N TYR A 104 11.33 14.19 -7.02
CA TYR A 104 11.38 12.89 -6.34
C TYR A 104 10.05 12.12 -6.42
N VAL A 105 8.92 12.82 -6.40
CA VAL A 105 7.59 12.20 -6.51
C VAL A 105 7.10 12.02 -7.95
N LEU A 106 7.74 12.69 -8.91
CA LEU A 106 7.44 12.61 -10.34
C LEU A 106 8.43 11.74 -11.13
N PHE A 107 9.34 11.03 -10.46
CA PHE A 107 10.36 10.19 -11.11
C PHE A 107 11.32 10.97 -12.03
N ASN A 108 11.45 12.28 -11.82
CA ASN A 108 12.42 13.10 -12.53
C ASN A 108 13.81 12.88 -11.93
N LYS A 109 14.86 13.30 -12.66
CA LYS A 109 16.23 13.26 -12.15
C LYS A 109 16.35 14.12 -10.89
N ASN A 110 16.74 13.51 -9.78
CA ASN A 110 16.95 14.15 -8.50
C ASN A 110 18.06 13.42 -7.71
N PRO A 111 18.57 13.98 -6.60
CA PRO A 111 19.58 13.30 -5.77
C PRO A 111 19.09 11.98 -5.15
N GLY A 112 17.78 11.77 -5.08
CA GLY A 112 17.13 10.68 -4.38
C GLY A 112 17.34 10.77 -2.87
N MET A 113 17.12 9.65 -2.22
CA MET A 113 17.38 9.48 -0.80
C MET A 113 18.09 8.15 -0.56
N VAL A 114 18.97 8.11 0.44
CA VAL A 114 19.64 6.89 0.87
C VAL A 114 19.13 6.53 2.25
N ASP A 115 18.58 5.34 2.41
CA ASP A 115 18.25 4.83 3.73
C ASP A 115 19.56 4.58 4.51
N PRO A 116 19.76 5.23 5.66
CA PRO A 116 21.05 5.24 6.35
C PRO A 116 21.42 3.87 6.94
N TYR A 117 20.46 2.95 7.10
CA TYR A 117 20.70 1.63 7.69
C TYR A 117 21.00 0.59 6.60
N THR A 118 20.09 0.44 5.65
CA THR A 118 20.15 -0.56 4.56
C THR A 118 21.10 -0.15 3.44
N LYS A 119 21.42 1.15 3.34
CA LYS A 119 22.19 1.77 2.26
C LYS A 119 21.52 1.70 0.89
N LEU A 120 20.24 1.33 0.84
CA LEU A 120 19.45 1.36 -0.39
C LEU A 120 19.23 2.81 -0.81
N HIS A 121 19.45 3.09 -2.10
CA HIS A 121 19.17 4.38 -2.72
C HIS A 121 17.81 4.30 -3.43
N TYR A 122 16.96 5.28 -3.13
CA TYR A 122 15.66 5.45 -3.74
C TYR A 122 15.69 6.76 -4.52
N ASP A 123 15.63 6.66 -5.84
CA ASP A 123 15.55 7.78 -6.76
C ASP A 123 14.11 8.29 -6.94
N ASN A 124 13.11 7.55 -6.44
CA ASN A 124 11.71 7.93 -6.44
C ASN A 124 10.96 7.49 -5.17
N MET A 125 9.93 8.27 -4.82
CA MET A 125 9.12 8.03 -3.62
C MET A 125 8.27 6.76 -3.68
N LEU A 126 7.85 6.31 -4.86
CA LEU A 126 6.98 5.14 -4.96
C LEU A 126 7.71 3.87 -4.50
N TYR A 127 8.97 3.69 -4.90
CA TYR A 127 9.79 2.56 -4.45
C TYR A 127 10.04 2.60 -2.95
N ALA A 128 10.31 3.80 -2.42
CA ALA A 128 10.44 4.00 -0.99
C ALA A 128 9.16 3.61 -0.22
N GLN A 129 7.96 3.94 -0.73
CA GLN A 129 6.69 3.56 -0.13
C GLN A 129 6.43 2.05 -0.19
N VAL A 130 6.76 1.41 -1.32
CA VAL A 130 6.63 -0.06 -1.47
C VAL A 130 7.54 -0.77 -0.48
N ASP A 131 8.82 -0.39 -0.41
CA ASP A 131 9.78 -1.04 0.48
C ASP A 131 9.46 -0.80 1.96
N ALA A 132 8.91 0.36 2.33
CA ALA A 132 8.44 0.60 3.71
C ALA A 132 7.40 -0.45 4.14
N VAL A 133 6.50 -0.84 3.23
CA VAL A 133 5.52 -1.92 3.48
C VAL A 133 6.20 -3.28 3.55
N VAL A 134 7.18 -3.55 2.68
CA VAL A 134 7.98 -4.78 2.73
C VAL A 134 8.71 -4.92 4.07
N TYR A 135 9.33 -3.86 4.58
CA TYR A 135 9.97 -3.87 5.90
C TYR A 135 8.95 -4.05 7.03
N ALA A 136 7.78 -3.42 6.95
CA ALA A 136 6.71 -3.60 7.92
C ALA A 136 6.20 -5.05 7.97
N MET A 137 6.06 -5.71 6.83
CA MET A 137 5.68 -7.13 6.76
C MET A 137 6.81 -8.04 7.24
N THR A 138 8.05 -7.70 6.92
CA THR A 138 9.25 -8.44 7.35
C THR A 138 9.41 -8.41 8.87
N SER A 139 9.16 -7.28 9.52
CA SER A 139 9.22 -7.16 10.99
C SER A 139 8.18 -8.03 11.71
N LEU A 140 7.08 -8.38 11.03
CA LEU A 140 6.09 -9.35 11.50
C LEU A 140 6.38 -10.80 11.10
N GLY A 141 7.50 -11.07 10.41
CA GLY A 141 7.91 -12.41 9.96
C GLY A 141 7.37 -12.83 8.59
N TYR A 142 6.85 -11.90 7.78
CA TYR A 142 6.17 -12.18 6.51
C TYR A 142 6.84 -11.54 5.28
N GLY A 143 8.17 -11.40 5.29
CA GLY A 143 8.92 -10.77 4.19
C GLY A 143 8.90 -11.51 2.85
N GLY A 144 8.37 -12.73 2.79
CA GLY A 144 8.23 -13.52 1.56
C GLY A 144 6.94 -13.26 0.77
N ILE A 145 6.02 -12.42 1.28
CA ILE A 145 4.77 -12.09 0.59
C ILE A 145 5.06 -10.98 -0.43
N GLU A 146 4.63 -11.20 -1.69
CA GLU A 146 4.72 -10.20 -2.75
C GLU A 146 3.85 -8.98 -2.42
N VAL A 147 4.41 -7.77 -2.57
CA VAL A 147 3.64 -6.51 -2.50
C VAL A 147 3.30 -6.05 -3.91
N ARG A 148 2.03 -5.70 -4.15
CA ARG A 148 1.57 -5.14 -5.44
C ARG A 148 0.87 -3.81 -5.26
N VAL A 149 1.16 -2.85 -6.14
CA VAL A 149 0.46 -1.57 -6.16
C VAL A 149 -0.86 -1.74 -6.92
N ALA A 150 -1.99 -1.64 -6.22
CA ALA A 150 -3.34 -1.64 -6.81
C ALA A 150 -3.69 -0.26 -7.38
N GLU A 151 -3.34 0.81 -6.66
CA GLU A 151 -3.65 2.18 -7.07
C GLU A 151 -2.47 3.12 -6.86
N THR A 152 -2.23 3.98 -7.84
CA THR A 152 -1.31 5.12 -7.78
C THR A 152 -1.75 6.15 -8.82
N GLY A 153 -1.48 7.43 -8.60
CA GLY A 153 -1.90 8.46 -9.54
C GLY A 153 -1.62 9.89 -9.10
N TRP A 154 -1.92 10.83 -10.00
CA TRP A 154 -1.75 12.28 -9.80
C TRP A 154 -2.93 13.05 -10.41
N PRO A 155 -3.63 13.91 -9.66
CA PRO A 155 -4.77 14.66 -10.18
C PRO A 155 -4.33 15.77 -11.14
N SER A 156 -5.02 15.91 -12.28
CA SER A 156 -4.70 16.93 -13.29
C SER A 156 -5.24 18.34 -12.97
N LYS A 157 -6.29 18.44 -12.15
CA LYS A 157 -6.96 19.69 -11.73
C LYS A 157 -7.60 19.53 -10.34
N GLY A 158 -8.13 20.62 -9.78
CA GLY A 158 -8.99 20.59 -8.57
C GLY A 158 -8.27 20.79 -7.23
N THR A 159 -6.97 21.10 -7.24
CA THR A 159 -6.23 21.43 -6.02
C THR A 159 -5.74 22.88 -6.11
N PRO A 160 -6.13 23.80 -5.20
CA PRO A 160 -5.40 25.04 -5.03
C PRO A 160 -4.00 24.67 -4.54
N MET A 161 -2.97 24.84 -5.38
CA MET A 161 -1.61 24.88 -4.87
C MET A 161 -1.48 26.19 -4.08
N LYS A 162 -1.07 26.09 -2.82
CA LYS A 162 -0.64 27.27 -2.07
C LYS A 162 0.68 27.77 -2.63
#